data_AF-A0AAC9X3G8-F1
#
_entry.id   AF-A0AAC9X3G8-F1
#
_cell.length_a   1.000
_cell.length_b   1.000
_cell.length_c   1.000
_cell.angle_alpha   90.00
_cell.angle_beta   90.00
_cell.angle_gamma   90.00
#
_symmetry.space_group_name_H-M   'P 1'
#
loop_
_entity.id
_entity.type
_entity.pdbx_description
1 polymer ?
#
loop_
_entity_poly.entity_id
_entity_poly.type
_entity_poly.pdbx_seq_one_letter_code
_entity_poly.pdbx_strand_id
1 'polypeptide(L)'
;MARKVIDEPSEEIVANAKVARETKRGPFARVSLFIKQVLAELRKVVTPTRKELLSYTGVVLIFVVIMMALVSALDWVFALVVTYVFGTPS
;
A
#
# COMPACT_ATOMS: atom_id res chain seq x y z
N MET A 1 -40.43 -38.29 -31.34
CA MET A 1 -39.03 -38.41 -30.87
C MET A 1 -38.11 -37.83 -31.93
N ALA A 2 -37.64 -36.60 -31.78
CA ALA A 2 -36.65 -36.01 -32.69
C ALA A 2 -35.97 -34.79 -32.04
N ARG A 3 -34.86 -35.03 -31.34
CA ARG A 3 -33.82 -34.04 -30.98
C ARG A 3 -32.69 -34.76 -30.26
N LYS A 4 -31.68 -35.21 -31.02
CA LYS A 4 -30.37 -35.61 -30.46
C LYS A 4 -29.19 -35.41 -31.42
N VAL A 5 -29.42 -34.83 -32.60
CA VAL A 5 -28.43 -34.76 -33.70
C VAL A 5 -27.61 -33.45 -33.68
N ILE A 6 -27.83 -32.55 -32.70
CA ILE A 6 -27.19 -31.22 -32.69
C ILE A 6 -26.28 -30.99 -31.46
N ASP A 7 -26.19 -31.94 -30.53
CA ASP A 7 -25.49 -31.72 -29.23
C ASP A 7 -24.01 -32.17 -29.23
N GLU A 8 -23.63 -33.16 -30.04
CA GLU A 8 -22.27 -33.71 -30.17
C GLU A 8 -21.18 -32.68 -30.54
N PRO A 9 -21.33 -31.86 -31.60
CA PRO A 9 -20.24 -30.97 -32.04
C PRO A 9 -19.97 -29.86 -31.02
N SER A 10 -21.00 -29.39 -30.31
CA SER A 10 -20.83 -28.39 -29.24
C SER A 10 -20.13 -28.96 -28.01
N GLU A 11 -20.44 -30.21 -27.63
CA GLU A 11 -19.86 -30.84 -26.45
C GLU A 11 -18.36 -31.11 -26.64
N GLU A 12 -17.96 -31.55 -27.83
CA GLU A 12 -16.55 -31.74 -28.19
C GLU A 12 -15.77 -30.43 -28.25
N ILE A 13 -16.35 -29.35 -28.80
CA ILE A 13 -15.70 -28.02 -28.80
C ILE A 13 -15.50 -27.51 -27.36
N VAL A 14 -16.49 -27.71 -26.49
CA VAL A 14 -16.42 -27.34 -25.07
C VAL A 14 -15.41 -28.21 -24.31
N ALA A 15 -15.33 -29.52 -24.62
CA ALA A 15 -14.37 -30.45 -24.04
C ALA A 15 -12.93 -30.08 -24.44
N ASN A 16 -12.68 -29.85 -25.73
CA ASN A 16 -11.38 -29.43 -26.24
C ASN A 16 -10.95 -28.06 -25.69
N ALA A 17 -11.90 -27.12 -25.53
CA ALA A 17 -11.65 -25.84 -24.89
C ALA A 17 -11.32 -25.99 -23.39
N LYS A 18 -11.96 -26.91 -22.66
CA LYS A 18 -11.64 -27.21 -21.25
C LYS A 18 -10.26 -27.83 -21.09
N VAL A 19 -9.92 -28.83 -21.91
CA VAL A 19 -8.59 -29.47 -21.91
C VAL A 19 -7.50 -28.45 -22.24
N ALA A 20 -7.71 -27.60 -23.26
CA ALA A 20 -6.78 -26.52 -23.58
C ALA A 20 -6.64 -25.47 -22.46
N ARG A 21 -7.68 -25.28 -21.63
CA ARG A 21 -7.67 -24.36 -20.48
C ARG A 21 -6.98 -24.97 -19.25
N GLU A 22 -7.11 -26.28 -19.06
CA GLU A 22 -6.43 -27.04 -18.01
C GLU A 22 -4.92 -27.11 -18.26
N THR A 23 -4.51 -27.38 -19.50
CA THR A 23 -3.08 -27.40 -19.90
C THR A 23 -2.41 -26.03 -19.75
N LYS A 24 -3.20 -24.93 -19.81
CA LYS A 24 -2.70 -23.56 -19.61
C LYS A 24 -2.49 -23.17 -18.14
N ARG A 25 -2.86 -24.00 -17.15
CA ARG A 25 -2.68 -23.70 -15.71
C ARG A 25 -1.30 -24.10 -15.15
N GLY A 26 -0.24 -23.88 -15.93
CA GLY A 26 1.14 -24.06 -15.47
C GLY A 26 1.53 -23.08 -14.34
N PRO A 27 2.70 -23.26 -13.70
CA PRO A 27 3.16 -22.42 -12.59
C PRO A 27 3.19 -20.92 -12.91
N PHE A 28 3.54 -20.54 -14.14
CA PHE A 28 3.48 -19.15 -14.63
C PHE A 28 2.06 -18.57 -14.68
N ALA A 29 1.07 -19.38 -15.03
CA ALA A 29 -0.32 -18.95 -15.03
C ALA A 29 -0.82 -18.67 -13.60
N ARG A 30 -0.38 -19.45 -12.62
CA ARG A 30 -0.68 -19.24 -11.20
C ARG A 30 -0.08 -17.93 -10.66
N VAL A 31 1.17 -17.63 -11.02
CA VAL A 31 1.82 -16.35 -10.68
C VAL A 31 1.08 -15.17 -11.31
N SER A 32 0.70 -15.26 -12.59
CA SER A 32 -0.06 -14.18 -13.25
C SER A 32 -1.44 -13.95 -12.61
N LEU A 33 -2.10 -15.02 -12.14
CA LEU A 33 -3.36 -14.94 -11.42
C LEU A 33 -3.18 -14.24 -10.06
N PHE A 34 -2.12 -14.59 -9.32
CA PHE A 34 -1.78 -13.97 -8.04
C PHE A 34 -1.53 -12.47 -8.17
N ILE A 35 -0.72 -12.03 -9.14
CA ILE A 35 -0.48 -10.59 -9.37
C ILE A 35 -1.78 -9.86 -9.74
N LYS A 36 -2.64 -10.48 -10.56
CA LYS A 36 -3.97 -9.91 -10.87
C LYS A 36 -4.84 -9.77 -9.62
N GLN A 37 -4.79 -10.73 -8.70
CA GLN A 37 -5.50 -10.67 -7.42
C GLN A 37 -4.94 -9.56 -6.52
N VAL A 38 -3.62 -9.43 -6.39
CA VAL A 38 -2.98 -8.35 -5.62
C VAL A 38 -3.38 -6.98 -6.16
N LEU A 39 -3.33 -6.77 -7.48
CA LEU A 39 -3.77 -5.51 -8.08
C LEU A 39 -5.27 -5.24 -7.87
N ALA A 40 -6.10 -6.28 -7.90
CA ALA A 40 -7.53 -6.15 -7.59
C ALA A 40 -7.77 -5.76 -6.13
N GLU A 41 -6.94 -6.24 -5.20
CA GLU A 41 -7.02 -5.90 -3.78
C GLU A 41 -6.47 -4.49 -3.51
N LEU A 42 -5.35 -4.11 -4.15
CA LEU A 42 -4.79 -2.76 -4.05
C LEU A 42 -5.75 -1.69 -4.59
N ARG A 43 -6.61 -2.03 -5.55
CA ARG A 43 -7.69 -1.12 -6.01
C ARG A 43 -8.78 -0.87 -4.96
N LYS A 44 -8.89 -1.71 -3.94
CA LYS A 44 -9.82 -1.50 -2.81
C LYS A 44 -9.22 -0.59 -1.74
N VAL A 45 -7.94 -0.26 -1.84
CA VAL A 45 -7.32 0.72 -0.95
C VAL A 45 -7.92 2.07 -1.28
N VAL A 46 -8.65 2.61 -0.32
CA VAL A 46 -9.16 3.98 -0.38
C VAL A 46 -7.99 4.95 -0.40
N THR A 47 -7.85 5.68 -1.50
CA THR A 47 -6.87 6.75 -1.60
C THR A 47 -7.39 7.96 -0.82
N PRO A 48 -6.56 8.54 0.06
CA PRO A 48 -6.99 9.63 0.92
C PRO A 48 -7.34 10.86 0.09
N THR A 49 -8.31 11.64 0.57
CA THR A 49 -8.63 12.93 -0.05
C THR A 49 -7.49 13.93 0.20
N ARG A 50 -7.35 14.93 -0.66
CA ARG A 50 -6.33 16.00 -0.45
C ARG A 50 -6.47 16.70 0.90
N LYS A 51 -7.70 16.76 1.44
CA LYS A 51 -7.99 17.34 2.75
C LYS A 51 -7.41 16.50 3.88
N GLU A 52 -7.64 15.19 3.87
CA GLU A 52 -7.05 14.26 4.85
C GLU A 52 -5.53 14.31 4.83
N LEU A 53 -4.92 14.31 3.64
CA LEU A 53 -3.47 14.43 3.48
C LEU A 53 -2.93 15.70 4.16
N LEU A 54 -3.57 16.85 3.91
CA LEU A 54 -3.19 18.11 4.54
C LEU A 54 -3.41 18.12 6.05
N SER A 55 -4.47 17.46 6.54
CA SER A 55 -4.68 17.32 7.99
C SER A 55 -3.57 16.49 8.64
N TYR A 56 -3.22 15.34 8.06
CA TYR A 56 -2.16 14.49 8.61
C TYR A 56 -0.80 15.17 8.57
N THR A 57 -0.43 15.80 7.45
CA THR A 57 0.85 16.53 7.37
C THR A 57 0.85 17.76 8.28
N GLY A 58 -0.28 18.46 8.42
CA GLY A 58 -0.45 19.58 9.33
C GLY A 58 -0.23 19.21 10.79
N VAL A 59 -0.81 18.09 11.25
CA VAL A 59 -0.60 17.58 12.62
C VAL A 59 0.88 17.26 12.87
N VAL A 60 1.54 16.61 11.91
CA VAL A 60 2.97 16.29 12.01
C VAL A 60 3.82 17.56 12.08
N LEU A 61 3.52 18.58 11.26
CA LEU A 61 4.23 19.86 11.29
C LEU A 61 4.07 20.57 12.63
N ILE A 62 2.85 20.62 13.18
CA ILE A 62 2.61 21.20 14.50
C ILE A 62 3.42 20.46 15.58
N PHE A 63 3.40 19.12 15.55
CA PHE A 63 4.18 18.31 16.49
C PHE A 63 5.69 18.60 16.38
N VAL A 64 6.24 18.68 15.17
CA VAL A 64 7.66 19.01 14.94
C VAL A 64 8.00 20.40 15.48
N VAL A 65 7.14 21.40 15.26
CA VAL A 65 7.36 22.76 15.78
C VAL A 65 7.38 22.78 17.31
N ILE A 66 6.49 22.03 17.96
CA ILE A 66 6.49 21.92 19.43
C ILE A 66 7.77 21.25 19.91
N MET A 67 8.22 20.16 19.28
CA MET A 67 9.47 19.50 19.65
C MET A 67 10.68 20.42 19.45
N MET A 68 10.74 21.16 18.35
CA MET A 68 11.79 22.16 18.11
C MET A 68 11.80 23.22 19.22
N ALA A 69 10.63 23.75 19.59
CA ALA A 69 10.52 24.73 20.66
C ALA A 69 10.99 24.17 22.02
N LEU A 70 10.59 22.94 22.36
CA LEU A 70 11.01 22.28 23.60
C LEU A 70 12.52 22.04 23.64
N VAL A 71 13.09 21.49 22.57
CA VAL A 71 14.53 21.24 22.47
C VAL A 71 15.31 22.55 22.55
N SER A 72 14.91 23.58 21.78
CA SER A 72 15.56 24.90 21.83
C SER A 72 15.45 25.56 23.21
N ALA A 73 14.31 25.43 23.89
CA ALA A 73 14.16 25.94 25.25
C ALA A 73 15.09 25.22 26.22
N LEU A 74 15.17 23.88 26.11
CA LEU A 74 16.04 23.08 26.95
C LEU A 74 17.53 23.37 26.67
N ASP A 75 17.92 23.53 25.41
CA ASP A 75 19.26 23.93 25.00
C ASP A 75 19.64 25.29 25.60
N TRP A 76 18.70 26.25 25.60
CA TRP A 76 18.90 27.56 26.21
C TRP A 76 19.09 27.47 27.73
N VAL A 77 18.26 26.66 28.40
CA VAL A 77 18.42 26.41 29.84
C VAL A 77 19.76 25.76 30.14
N PHE A 78 20.18 24.77 29.36
CA PHE A 78 21.49 24.15 29.53
C PHE A 78 22.63 25.12 29.28
N ALA A 79 22.54 25.99 28.27
CA ALA A 79 23.54 27.02 28.03
C ALA A 79 23.67 27.97 29.23
N LEU A 80 22.55 28.39 29.83
CA LEU A 80 22.55 29.20 31.06
C LEU A 80 23.18 28.47 32.24
N VAL A 81 22.85 27.18 32.44
CA VAL A 81 23.44 26.38 33.53
C VAL A 81 24.93 26.19 33.33
N VAL A 82 25.37 25.86 32.12
CA VAL A 82 26.80 25.66 31.80
C VAL A 82 27.59 26.94 32.03
N THR A 83 27.10 28.07 31.52
CA THR A 83 27.76 29.38 31.72
C THR A 83 27.77 29.80 33.18
N TYR A 84 26.73 29.47 33.95
CA TYR A 84 26.69 29.74 35.39
C TYR A 84 27.70 28.88 36.18
N VAL A 85 27.83 27.59 35.85
CA VAL A 85 28.70 26.64 36.57
C VAL A 85 30.17 26.80 36.19
N PHE A 86 30.47 26.94 34.90
CA PHE A 86 31.84 26.92 34.38
C PHE A 86 32.37 28.32 34.01
N GLY A 87 31.53 29.35 34.04
CA GLY A 87 31.87 30.68 33.53
C GLY A 87 31.89 30.73 32.00
N THR A 88 31.90 31.94 31.43
CA THR A 88 32.07 32.12 29.99
C THR A 88 33.52 31.84 29.61
N PRO A 89 33.83 30.87 28.73
CA PRO A 89 35.17 30.77 28.18
C PRO A 89 35.46 32.07 27.42
N SER A 90 36.44 32.81 27.92
CA SER A 90 36.95 34.06 27.36
C SER A 90 37.52 33.86 25.96
#